data_AF-A0A3D4B899-F1
#
_entry.id   AF-A0A3D4B899-F1
#
_cell.length_a   1.000
_cell.length_b   1.000
_cell.length_c   1.000
_cell.angle_alpha   90.00
_cell.angle_beta   90.00
_cell.angle_gamma   90.00
#
_symmetry.space_group_name_H-M   'P 1'
#
loop_
_entity.id
_entity.type
_entity.pdbx_description
1 polymer ?
#
loop_
_entity_poly.entity_id
_entity_poly.type
_entity_poly.pdbx_seq_one_letter_code
_entity_poly.pdbx_strand_id
1 'polypeptide(L)'
;MQFPRPGQQSKISSTGSAIPLCDPHFHLWDLHNRPNPNLGDATGHPLPVYQAAEYLRDMDQLPEPLQLVSRVHVETIVGQMEGGEPLDTVDETRWVYSQLKPTEVQQPFGIVAYVHLARDAIE
;
A
#
# COMPACT_ATOMS: atom_id res chain seq x y z
N MET A 1 32.30 -10.71 43.34
CA MET A 1 32.12 -10.56 41.88
C MET A 1 30.67 -10.85 41.58
N GLN A 2 29.95 -9.90 40.99
CA GLN A 2 28.49 -9.98 40.80
C GLN A 2 28.21 -10.14 39.31
N PHE A 3 27.59 -11.24 38.91
CA PHE A 3 27.21 -11.50 37.53
C PHE A 3 25.99 -10.65 37.14
N PRO A 4 25.90 -10.11 35.91
CA PRO A 4 24.75 -9.33 35.47
C PRO A 4 23.51 -10.23 35.29
N ARG A 5 22.32 -9.68 35.57
CA ARG A 5 21.03 -10.38 35.37
C ARG A 5 20.64 -10.41 33.88
N PRO A 6 19.98 -11.48 33.40
CA PRO A 6 19.43 -11.52 32.05
C PRO A 6 18.21 -10.59 31.97
N GLY A 7 18.25 -9.59 31.10
CA GLY A 7 17.12 -8.66 30.90
C GLY A 7 17.48 -7.22 30.51
N GLN A 8 18.75 -6.83 30.54
CA GLN A 8 19.21 -5.58 29.93
C GLN A 8 19.99 -5.89 28.65
N GLN A 9 19.27 -6.21 27.58
CA GLN A 9 19.80 -5.88 26.26
C GLN A 9 19.79 -4.35 26.18
N SER A 10 20.93 -3.77 26.53
CA SER A 10 21.27 -2.42 26.11
C SER A 10 20.99 -2.38 24.61
N LYS A 11 20.03 -1.55 24.16
CA LYS A 11 19.85 -1.27 22.75
C LYS A 11 21.22 -0.79 22.27
N ILE A 12 21.95 -1.67 21.60
CA ILE A 12 23.17 -1.29 20.91
C ILE A 12 22.66 -0.30 19.87
N SER A 13 22.89 0.98 20.14
CA SER A 13 22.73 2.07 19.20
C SER A 13 23.65 1.73 18.02
N SER A 14 23.07 1.05 17.05
CA SER A 14 23.66 0.87 15.74
C SER A 14 23.73 2.29 15.17
N THR A 15 24.94 2.85 15.16
CA THR A 15 25.28 4.04 14.37
C THR A 15 25.30 3.72 12.86
N GLY A 16 24.51 2.74 12.41
CA GLY A 16 24.26 2.46 11.01
C GLY A 16 23.30 3.49 10.47
N SER A 17 23.66 4.19 9.41
CA SER A 17 22.74 5.09 8.72
C SER A 17 21.47 4.34 8.34
N ALA A 18 20.32 5.02 8.39
CA ALA A 18 19.05 4.47 7.93
C ALA A 18 19.22 3.82 6.54
N ILE A 19 18.62 2.64 6.36
CA ILE A 19 18.55 1.96 5.07
C ILE A 19 17.29 2.47 4.36
N PRO A 20 17.43 3.22 3.25
CA PRO A 20 16.28 3.72 2.51
C PRO A 20 15.54 2.56 1.85
N LEU A 21 14.23 2.49 2.06
CA LEU A 21 13.34 1.49 1.49
C LEU A 21 12.41 2.15 0.46
N CYS A 22 12.38 1.59 -0.74
CA CYS A 22 11.28 1.80 -1.67
C CYS A 22 10.34 0.60 -1.55
N ASP A 23 9.07 0.83 -1.24
CA ASP A 23 8.04 -0.20 -1.34
C ASP A 23 7.53 -0.25 -2.78
N PRO A 24 7.89 -1.29 -3.57
CA PRO A 24 7.57 -1.30 -4.99
C PRO A 24 6.12 -1.73 -5.26
N HIS A 25 5.37 -2.18 -4.25
CA HIS A 25 4.08 -2.81 -4.48
C HIS A 25 3.22 -2.79 -3.22
N PHE A 26 2.27 -1.86 -3.18
CA PHE A 26 1.18 -1.88 -2.20
C PHE A 26 -0.17 -1.57 -2.87
N HIS A 27 -1.24 -1.91 -2.16
CA HIS A 27 -2.62 -1.74 -2.59
C HIS A 27 -3.40 -0.95 -1.55
N LEU A 28 -4.42 -0.21 -1.97
CA LEU A 28 -5.40 0.44 -1.09
C LEU A 28 -6.82 -0.02 -1.44
N TRP A 29 -7.70 -0.14 -0.46
CA TRP A 29 -9.10 -0.50 -0.67
C TRP A 29 -10.04 0.04 0.41
N ASP A 30 -11.29 0.25 0.02
CA ASP A 30 -12.40 0.59 0.92
C ASP A 30 -13.69 -0.01 0.33
N LEU A 31 -13.94 -1.29 0.62
CA LEU A 31 -15.06 -2.02 0.02
C LEU A 31 -16.44 -1.51 0.47
N HIS A 32 -16.52 -0.68 1.53
CA HIS A 32 -17.77 -0.09 1.97
C HIS A 32 -18.22 1.05 1.05
N ASN A 33 -17.28 1.89 0.62
CA ASN A 33 -17.57 3.05 -0.22
C ASN A 33 -17.24 2.81 -1.70
N ARG A 34 -16.35 1.85 -1.98
CA ARG A 34 -15.82 1.54 -3.32
C ARG A 34 -15.78 0.02 -3.51
N PRO A 35 -16.93 -0.61 -3.81
CA PRO A 35 -16.98 -2.05 -4.05
C PRO A 35 -16.01 -2.46 -5.16
N ASN A 36 -15.23 -3.52 -4.92
CA ASN A 36 -14.34 -4.11 -5.91
C ASN A 36 -14.60 -5.62 -5.97
N PRO A 37 -15.18 -6.15 -7.07
CA PRO A 37 -15.48 -7.58 -7.20
C PRO A 37 -14.25 -8.49 -7.13
N ASN A 38 -13.04 -7.98 -7.41
CA ASN A 38 -11.80 -8.77 -7.34
C ASN A 38 -11.34 -9.02 -5.91
N LEU A 39 -11.78 -8.20 -4.95
CA LEU A 39 -11.47 -8.35 -3.54
C LEU A 39 -12.56 -9.11 -2.77
N GLY A 40 -13.57 -9.63 -3.50
CA GLY A 40 -14.69 -10.39 -2.95
C GLY A 40 -15.85 -9.52 -2.47
N ASP A 41 -16.84 -10.17 -1.87
CA ASP A 41 -18.01 -9.52 -1.27
C ASP A 41 -17.71 -9.10 0.17
N ALA A 42 -17.91 -7.79 0.45
CA ALA A 42 -17.79 -7.22 1.79
C ALA A 42 -18.71 -7.90 2.83
N THR A 43 -19.77 -8.60 2.41
CA THR A 43 -20.69 -9.30 3.32
C THR A 43 -20.25 -10.72 3.68
N GLY A 44 -19.51 -11.41 2.80
CA GLY A 44 -19.08 -12.79 2.99
C GLY A 44 -17.76 -12.91 3.75
N HIS A 45 -16.80 -12.02 3.44
CA HIS A 45 -15.49 -11.94 4.06
C HIS A 45 -15.02 -10.49 4.10
N PRO A 46 -15.46 -9.69 5.10
CA PRO A 46 -15.16 -8.27 5.13
C PRO A 46 -13.65 -8.05 5.28
N LEU A 47 -13.03 -7.47 4.26
CA LEU A 47 -11.70 -6.88 4.40
C LEU A 47 -11.81 -5.57 5.18
N PRO A 48 -10.85 -5.27 6.08
CA PRO A 48 -10.81 -3.98 6.74
C PRO A 48 -10.60 -2.87 5.70
N VAL A 49 -11.05 -1.65 5.99
CA VAL A 49 -10.63 -0.48 5.19
C VAL A 49 -9.12 -0.33 5.28
N TYR A 50 -8.46 -0.17 4.13
CA TYR A 50 -7.02 0.02 4.05
C TYR A 50 -6.71 1.19 3.11
N GLN A 51 -6.67 2.39 3.67
CA GLN A 51 -6.38 3.64 2.98
C GLN A 51 -4.93 4.05 3.22
N ALA A 52 -4.50 5.16 2.62
CA ALA A 52 -3.11 5.62 2.76
C ALA A 52 -2.72 5.85 4.23
N ALA A 53 -3.66 6.24 5.09
CA ALA A 53 -3.40 6.43 6.52
C ALA A 53 -3.09 5.11 7.25
N GLU A 54 -3.76 4.00 6.91
CA GLU A 54 -3.43 2.67 7.44
C GLU A 54 -2.05 2.23 6.94
N TYR A 55 -1.81 2.34 5.64
CA TYR A 55 -0.52 2.01 5.04
C TYR A 55 0.65 2.76 5.71
N LEU A 56 0.51 4.08 5.90
CA LEU A 56 1.55 4.90 6.54
C LEU A 56 1.81 4.47 7.99
N ARG A 57 0.75 4.12 8.74
CA ARG A 57 0.88 3.62 10.12
C ARG A 57 1.61 2.28 10.20
N ASP A 58 1.47 1.43 9.18
CA ASP A 58 2.23 0.18 9.09
C ASP A 58 3.70 0.47 8.74
N MET A 59 3.94 1.44 7.86
CA MET A 59 5.30 1.85 7.48
C MET A 59 6.06 2.56 8.61
N ASP A 60 5.36 3.22 9.53
CA ASP A 60 5.95 3.78 10.76
C ASP A 60 6.43 2.69 11.73
N GLN A 61 6.04 1.43 11.53
CA GLN A 61 6.43 0.28 12.35
C GLN A 61 7.56 -0.56 11.73
N LEU A 62 8.15 -0.09 10.63
CA LEU A 62 9.29 -0.77 10.01
C LEU A 62 10.42 -0.98 11.04
N PRO A 63 11.07 -2.16 11.06
CA PRO A 63 12.17 -2.40 11.97
C PRO A 63 13.38 -1.56 11.59
N GLU A 64 14.09 -1.04 12.59
CA GLU A 64 15.39 -0.41 12.38
C GLU A 64 16.35 -1.36 11.62
N PRO A 65 17.15 -0.84 10.66
CA PRO A 65 17.32 0.57 10.30
C PRO A 65 16.46 1.02 9.09
N LEU A 66 15.37 0.30 8.75
CA LEU A 66 14.60 0.58 7.54
C LEU A 66 13.81 1.88 7.66
N GLN A 67 13.87 2.71 6.62
CA GLN A 67 13.07 3.92 6.51
C GLN A 67 12.42 3.99 5.13
N LEU A 68 11.09 4.06 5.07
CA LEU A 68 10.38 4.28 3.81
C LEU A 68 10.75 5.65 3.23
N VAL A 69 11.25 5.66 1.99
CA VAL A 69 11.59 6.88 1.25
C VAL A 69 10.77 7.09 -0.01
N SER A 70 10.21 6.02 -0.58
CA SER A 70 9.35 6.10 -1.76
C SER A 70 8.45 4.88 -1.86
N ARG A 71 7.40 4.95 -2.67
CA ARG A 71 6.45 3.84 -2.82
C ARG A 71 5.78 3.79 -4.18
N VAL A 72 5.31 2.62 -4.57
CA VAL A 72 4.55 2.42 -5.81
C VAL A 72 3.26 1.72 -5.49
N HIS A 73 2.16 2.44 -5.70
CA HIS A 73 0.82 1.86 -5.63
C HIS A 73 0.56 1.04 -6.89
N VAL A 74 0.03 -0.16 -6.71
CA VAL A 74 -0.53 -0.96 -7.80
C VAL A 74 -2.03 -1.08 -7.58
N GLU A 75 -2.78 -0.84 -8.64
CA GLU A 75 -4.23 -0.91 -8.67
C GLU A 75 -4.79 -2.30 -8.23
N THR A 76 -6.05 -2.35 -7.78
CA THR A 76 -6.66 -3.58 -7.20
C THR A 76 -7.64 -4.29 -8.15
N ILE A 77 -7.76 -3.80 -9.37
CA ILE A 77 -8.53 -4.30 -10.53
C ILE A 77 -7.70 -5.33 -11.31
N VAL A 78 -7.48 -6.49 -10.72
CA VAL A 78 -6.83 -7.60 -11.44
C VAL A 78 -7.88 -8.38 -12.23
N GLY A 79 -7.84 -8.25 -13.57
CA GLY A 79 -8.61 -9.11 -14.48
C GLY A 79 -10.11 -9.00 -14.27
N GLN A 80 -10.75 -7.99 -14.87
CA GLN A 80 -12.22 -7.93 -14.91
C GLN A 80 -12.76 -9.24 -15.49
N MET A 81 -13.46 -10.01 -14.66
CA MET A 81 -14.18 -11.20 -15.11
C MET A 81 -15.24 -10.80 -16.12
N GLU A 82 -15.44 -11.63 -17.14
CA GLU A 82 -16.55 -11.46 -18.08
C GLU A 82 -17.88 -11.44 -17.31
N GLY A 83 -18.66 -10.37 -17.47
CA GLY A 83 -19.91 -10.15 -16.72
C GLY A 83 -19.75 -9.56 -15.31
N GLY A 84 -18.53 -9.21 -14.87
CA GLY A 84 -18.29 -8.46 -13.64
C GLY A 84 -18.70 -6.98 -13.76
N GLU A 85 -18.99 -6.35 -12.63
CA GLU A 85 -19.32 -4.91 -12.59
C GLU A 85 -18.15 -4.08 -13.15
N PRO A 86 -18.40 -3.17 -14.11
CA PRO A 86 -17.36 -2.32 -14.67
C PRO A 86 -16.88 -1.33 -13.61
N LEU A 87 -15.61 -1.47 -13.23
CA LEU A 87 -14.96 -0.53 -12.32
C LEU A 87 -14.53 0.73 -13.08
N ASP A 88 -14.77 1.89 -12.47
CA ASP A 88 -14.22 3.16 -12.94
C ASP A 88 -12.74 3.28 -12.55
N THR A 89 -11.90 2.80 -13.45
CA THR A 89 -10.43 2.76 -13.31
C THR A 89 -9.79 4.15 -13.21
N VAL A 90 -10.43 5.17 -13.81
CA VAL A 90 -9.96 6.56 -13.74
C VAL A 90 -10.31 7.15 -12.38
N ASP A 91 -11.53 6.92 -11.90
CA ASP A 91 -11.95 7.37 -10.57
C ASP A 91 -11.14 6.68 -9.46
N GLU A 92 -10.84 5.38 -9.58
CA GLU A 92 -9.92 4.70 -8.65
C GLU A 92 -8.54 5.37 -8.64
N THR A 93 -7.96 5.63 -9.81
CA THR A 93 -6.66 6.31 -9.91
C THR A 93 -6.70 7.70 -9.27
N ARG A 94 -7.78 8.48 -9.48
CA ARG A 94 -7.97 9.80 -8.85
C ARG A 94 -8.09 9.68 -7.34
N TRP A 95 -8.84 8.70 -6.85
CA TRP A 95 -9.00 8.42 -5.43
C TRP A 95 -7.67 8.07 -4.77
N VAL A 96 -6.89 7.15 -5.33
CA VAL A 96 -5.53 6.83 -4.86
C VAL A 96 -4.65 8.08 -4.86
N TYR A 97 -4.61 8.82 -5.97
CA TYR A 97 -3.81 10.03 -6.09
C TYR A 97 -4.16 11.06 -5.00
N SER A 98 -5.45 11.28 -4.74
CA SER A 98 -5.92 12.23 -3.72
C SER A 98 -5.44 11.88 -2.31
N GLN A 99 -5.25 10.59 -2.01
CA GLN A 99 -4.78 10.13 -0.71
C GLN A 99 -3.26 10.25 -0.57
N LEU A 100 -2.50 10.03 -1.65
CA LEU A 100 -1.04 10.01 -1.62
C LEU A 100 -0.41 11.39 -1.85
N LYS A 101 -1.09 12.26 -2.61
CA LYS A 101 -0.59 13.61 -2.95
C LYS A 101 -0.21 14.45 -1.73
N PRO A 102 -0.94 14.44 -0.60
CA PRO A 102 -0.59 15.23 0.58
C PRO A 102 0.80 14.92 1.16
N THR A 103 1.33 13.71 0.95
CA THR A 103 2.62 13.28 1.52
C THR A 103 3.77 13.24 0.51
N GLU A 104 3.52 13.59 -0.75
CA GLU A 104 4.46 13.43 -1.88
C GLU A 104 5.84 14.06 -1.62
N VAL A 105 5.88 15.21 -0.94
CA VAL A 105 7.13 15.93 -0.64
C VAL A 105 8.06 15.12 0.26
N GLN A 106 7.52 14.37 1.21
CA GLN A 106 8.30 13.56 2.16
C GLN A 106 8.48 12.13 1.65
N GLN A 107 7.49 11.60 0.94
CA GLN A 107 7.44 10.23 0.45
C GLN A 107 6.91 10.24 -0.98
N PRO A 108 7.78 10.47 -1.98
CA PRO A 108 7.42 10.39 -3.38
C PRO A 108 6.75 9.06 -3.71
N PHE A 109 5.79 9.09 -4.64
CA PHE A 109 5.06 7.90 -5.03
C PHE A 109 4.86 7.77 -6.54
N GLY A 110 4.75 6.53 -7.00
CA GLY A 110 4.20 6.18 -8.31
C GLY A 110 2.83 5.51 -8.18
N ILE A 111 2.01 5.59 -9.23
CA ILE A 111 0.78 4.82 -9.36
C ILE A 111 0.86 4.04 -10.66
N VAL A 112 0.75 2.72 -10.57
CA VAL A 112 0.50 1.84 -11.71
C VAL A 112 -1.01 1.79 -11.89
N ALA A 113 -1.51 2.56 -12.85
CA ALA A 113 -2.93 2.61 -13.19
C ALA A 113 -3.34 1.37 -13.99
N TYR A 114 -4.61 0.96 -13.83
CA TYR A 114 -5.17 -0.13 -14.61
C TYR A 114 -5.27 0.24 -16.09
N VAL A 115 -4.91 -0.71 -16.95
CA VAL A 115 -5.16 -0.64 -18.39
C VAL A 115 -5.72 -1.99 -18.82
N HIS A 116 -6.84 -1.98 -19.55
CA HIS A 116 -7.45 -3.19 -20.07
C HIS A 116 -6.65 -3.74 -21.27
N LEU A 117 -5.65 -4.58 -21.00
CA LEU A 117 -4.71 -5.10 -22.01
C LEU A 117 -5.34 -6.08 -23.03
N ALA A 118 -6.52 -6.64 -22.73
CA ALA A 118 -7.21 -7.58 -23.62
C ALA A 118 -8.14 -6.91 -24.65
N ARG A 119 -8.16 -5.58 -24.73
CA ARG A 119 -8.83 -4.88 -25.85
C ARG A 119 -7.92 -4.97 -27.06
N ASP A 120 -8.47 -5.31 -28.22
CA ASP A 120 -7.73 -5.22 -29.47
C ASP A 120 -7.22 -3.79 -29.64
N ALA A 121 -5.96 -3.65 -30.07
CA ALA A 121 -5.27 -2.36 -30.16
C ALA A 121 -5.77 -1.46 -31.33
N ILE A 122 -6.98 -1.69 -31.84
CA ILE A 122 -7.51 -1.06 -33.03
C ILE A 122 -8.96 -0.64 -32.76
N GLU A 123 -9.19 0.67 -32.68
CA GLU A 123 -10.47 1.31 -33.04
C GLU A 123 -10.53 1.49 -34.57
#